data_AF-N4UZB8-F1
#
_entry.id   AF-N4UZB8-F1
#
_cell.length_a   1.000
_cell.length_b   1.000
_cell.length_c   1.000
_cell.angle_alpha   90.00
_cell.angle_beta   90.00
_cell.angle_gamma   90.00
#
_symmetry.space_group_name_H-M   'P 1'
#
loop_
_entity.id
_entity.type
_entity.pdbx_description
1 polymer ?
#
loop_
_entity_poly.entity_id
_entity_poly.type
_entity_poly.pdbx_seq_one_letter_code
_entity_poly.pdbx_strand_id
1 'polypeptide(L)'
;MSWLRDEGQQSCTGLNTTPLLAESYNNGAPDHHSSLTIPQQLNNLPTALSDFFIREVIPLYCAWDSQSNLMRVVAENSWQSSKVLYHTMQSMSAACLTSVFPELSTTAIQERLIALQCLDEDDPNTAEYVEARLLATVLLCHTASWHDPGNLAKERYHLTQRRVLEWSSTSGTQSKHMVKFFQTAVDYWGMLLSFFTDVSGDPDSDTLIGPSEPSNQSVLHPFVGMAGETVKTLTDVGNLVSQYRSRASSIRFITEDDMNFFKKKIREARCLEKRLLAYTPADTSKIQDTGDPRTTLAHLAKIDEAYRCIGLLQIYRVFSDLLSERYNPWDANHIYSARPPSKVPSKAEKDYWLTSLALYTLELLRDIPFESRSRCI
;
A
#
# COMPACT_ATOMS: atom_id res chain seq x y z
N MET A 1 0.73 10.24 8.79
CA MET A 1 0.71 11.38 7.84
C MET A 1 -0.42 12.31 8.23
N SER A 2 -0.11 13.37 8.97
CA SER A 2 -1.07 14.38 9.42
C SER A 2 -0.81 15.66 8.65
N TRP A 3 -1.65 15.92 7.66
CA TRP A 3 -1.76 17.22 7.00
C TRP A 3 -3.24 17.42 6.71
N LEU A 4 -3.91 18.22 7.54
CA LEU A 4 -5.08 19.08 7.23
C LEU A 4 -5.73 19.56 8.53
N ARG A 5 -5.23 20.68 9.06
CA ARG A 5 -6.01 21.91 9.32
C ARG A 5 -5.23 22.81 10.27
N ASP A 6 -4.81 23.94 9.75
CA ASP A 6 -4.82 25.19 10.48
C ASP A 6 -5.65 26.15 9.63
N GLU A 7 -6.70 26.70 10.24
CA GLU A 7 -6.99 28.14 10.18
C GLU A 7 -8.20 28.45 11.06
N GLY A 8 -7.91 29.23 12.12
CA GLY A 8 -8.66 30.44 12.40
C GLY A 8 -9.87 30.32 13.31
N GLN A 9 -9.69 30.55 14.61
CA GLN A 9 -10.67 31.35 15.33
C GLN A 9 -10.07 32.15 16.50
N GLN A 10 -10.25 33.47 16.36
CA GLN A 10 -9.87 34.52 17.29
C GLN A 10 -10.58 34.38 18.64
N SER A 11 -9.84 34.74 19.68
CA SER A 11 -10.23 34.93 21.06
C SER A 11 -11.36 35.95 21.24
N CYS A 12 -12.36 35.63 22.06
CA CYS A 12 -13.06 36.62 22.87
C CYS A 12 -13.51 35.99 24.21
N THR A 13 -12.96 36.54 25.28
CA THR A 13 -13.26 36.28 26.70
C THR A 13 -14.58 36.92 27.12
N GLY A 14 -15.31 36.33 28.08
CA GLY A 14 -16.40 37.05 28.75
C GLY A 14 -17.42 36.23 29.55
N LEU A 15 -17.05 35.88 30.79
CA LEU A 15 -17.83 36.01 32.05
C LEU A 15 -19.18 35.29 32.27
N ASN A 16 -19.16 34.50 33.36
CA ASN A 16 -20.27 34.01 34.18
C ASN A 16 -21.29 35.09 34.60
N THR A 17 -22.58 34.74 34.71
CA THR A 17 -23.41 34.84 35.94
C THR A 17 -24.87 34.42 35.67
N THR A 18 -25.36 33.38 36.37
CA THR A 18 -26.76 33.26 36.85
C THR A 18 -26.96 34.24 38.03
N PRO A 19 -28.19 34.62 38.51
CA PRO A 19 -29.34 33.71 38.73
C PRO A 19 -30.80 34.29 38.75
N LEU A 20 -31.77 33.36 38.80
CA LEU A 20 -32.95 33.27 39.69
C LEU A 20 -34.30 34.04 39.48
N LEU A 21 -35.37 33.24 39.71
CA LEU A 21 -36.73 33.48 40.26
C LEU A 21 -37.89 33.82 39.32
N ALA A 22 -38.88 32.91 39.23
CA ALA A 22 -40.09 32.97 40.07
C ALA A 22 -41.03 31.76 39.83
N GLU A 23 -41.55 31.22 40.92
CA GLU A 23 -42.49 30.10 41.05
C GLU A 23 -43.94 30.50 40.70
N SER A 24 -44.77 29.53 40.25
CA SER A 24 -46.11 29.34 40.80
C SER A 24 -46.82 28.04 40.33
N TYR A 25 -46.95 27.09 41.26
CA TYR A 25 -48.13 26.30 41.66
C TYR A 25 -49.04 25.54 40.65
N ASN A 26 -48.95 24.20 40.77
CA ASN A 26 -49.96 23.20 41.19
C ASN A 26 -50.93 22.48 40.21
N ASN A 27 -50.78 21.13 40.24
CA ASN A 27 -51.75 20.02 40.28
C ASN A 27 -52.74 19.69 39.13
N GLY A 28 -52.59 18.47 38.57
CA GLY A 28 -53.64 17.70 37.86
C GLY A 28 -53.06 16.43 37.21
N ALA A 29 -53.65 15.26 37.48
CA ALA A 29 -53.12 13.91 37.22
C ALA A 29 -53.34 13.39 35.76
N PRO A 30 -53.01 12.12 35.41
CA PRO A 30 -52.24 11.77 34.21
C PRO A 30 -53.10 11.38 33.00
N ASP A 31 -52.66 11.72 31.79
CA ASP A 31 -53.26 11.19 30.57
C ASP A 31 -52.22 10.68 29.56
N HIS A 32 -52.54 9.47 29.08
CA HIS A 32 -51.97 8.68 28.02
C HIS A 32 -51.22 9.45 26.91
N HIS A 33 -49.90 9.31 26.89
CA HIS A 33 -49.14 9.37 25.65
C HIS A 33 -48.59 7.98 25.33
N SER A 34 -49.32 7.30 24.47
CA SER A 34 -48.86 6.21 23.62
C SER A 34 -47.62 6.68 22.87
N SER A 35 -46.44 6.45 23.41
CA SER A 35 -45.20 6.57 22.66
C SER A 35 -45.23 5.51 21.57
N LEU A 36 -45.59 5.96 20.36
CA LEU A 36 -45.34 5.26 19.12
C LEU A 36 -43.84 4.91 19.08
N THR A 37 -43.53 3.67 19.40
CA THR A 37 -42.21 3.08 19.20
C THR A 37 -41.97 3.09 17.69
N ILE A 38 -41.22 4.09 17.23
CA ILE A 38 -40.59 4.06 15.90
C ILE A 38 -39.79 2.76 15.87
N PRO A 39 -39.97 1.87 14.88
CA PRO A 39 -39.18 0.67 14.80
C PRO A 39 -37.73 1.12 14.57
N GLN A 40 -36.88 0.96 15.60
CA GLN A 40 -35.44 0.93 15.41
C GLN A 40 -35.17 -0.16 14.38
N GLN A 41 -34.92 0.23 13.13
CA GLN A 41 -34.33 -0.67 12.15
C GLN A 41 -33.07 -1.23 12.81
N LEU A 42 -33.10 -2.54 13.08
CA LEU A 42 -31.99 -3.35 13.55
C LEU A 42 -30.88 -3.33 12.49
N ASN A 43 -30.14 -2.24 12.40
CA ASN A 43 -28.87 -2.21 11.69
C ASN A 43 -27.86 -2.92 12.59
N ASN A 44 -27.76 -4.24 12.45
CA ASN A 44 -26.72 -5.01 13.11
C ASN A 44 -25.36 -4.48 12.65
N LEU A 45 -24.63 -3.82 13.56
CA LEU A 45 -23.36 -3.15 13.26
C LEU A 45 -22.41 -4.05 12.45
N PRO A 46 -22.15 -5.31 12.84
CA PRO A 46 -21.30 -6.18 12.04
C PRO A 46 -21.76 -6.43 10.60
N THR A 47 -23.07 -6.53 10.36
CA THR A 47 -23.61 -6.63 8.99
C THR A 47 -23.33 -5.35 8.20
N ALA A 48 -23.57 -4.19 8.81
CA ALA A 48 -23.29 -2.90 8.17
C ALA A 48 -21.79 -2.72 7.86
N LEU A 49 -20.90 -3.17 8.76
CA LEU A 49 -19.45 -3.13 8.55
C LEU A 49 -18.98 -4.10 7.46
N SER A 50 -19.57 -5.30 7.34
CA SER A 50 -19.30 -6.21 6.23
C SER A 50 -19.74 -5.60 4.89
N ASP A 51 -20.93 -5.03 4.82
CA ASP A 51 -21.44 -4.36 3.62
C ASP A 51 -20.56 -3.17 3.24
N PHE A 52 -20.16 -2.36 4.23
CA PHE A 52 -19.24 -1.24 4.03
C PHE A 52 -17.87 -1.70 3.53
N PHE A 53 -17.36 -2.84 4.00
CA PHE A 53 -16.09 -3.38 3.54
C PHE A 53 -16.14 -3.61 2.02
N ILE A 54 -17.14 -4.39 1.59
CA ILE A 54 -17.31 -4.80 0.19
C ILE A 54 -17.59 -3.59 -0.71
N ARG A 55 -18.37 -2.61 -0.24
CA ARG A 55 -18.81 -1.47 -1.05
C ARG A 55 -17.82 -0.31 -1.09
N GLU A 56 -17.13 -0.04 0.01
CA GLU A 56 -16.34 1.19 0.17
C GLU A 56 -14.87 0.89 0.45
N VAL A 57 -14.56 -0.07 1.34
CA VAL A 57 -13.16 -0.36 1.70
C VAL A 57 -12.39 -0.99 0.52
N ILE A 58 -12.97 -1.96 -0.20
CA ILE A 58 -12.32 -2.56 -1.37
C ILE A 58 -11.96 -1.48 -2.42
N PRO A 59 -12.89 -0.62 -2.88
CA PRO A 59 -12.56 0.50 -3.76
C PRO A 59 -11.52 1.49 -3.24
N LEU A 60 -11.43 1.70 -1.93
CA LEU A 60 -10.45 2.60 -1.32
C LEU A 60 -9.05 1.98 -1.26
N TYR A 61 -8.97 0.65 -1.30
CA TYR A 61 -7.76 -0.09 -1.04
C TYR A 61 -7.14 -0.72 -2.30
N CYS A 62 -7.94 -0.92 -3.35
CA CYS A 62 -7.50 -1.44 -4.64
C CYS A 62 -7.38 -0.33 -5.67
N ALA A 63 -6.36 -0.45 -6.53
CA ALA A 63 -6.09 0.47 -7.63
C ALA A 63 -7.22 0.52 -8.67
N TRP A 64 -8.05 -0.51 -8.71
CA TRP A 64 -9.26 -0.60 -9.52
C TRP A 64 -10.19 -1.63 -8.86
N ASP A 65 -11.48 -1.55 -9.18
CA ASP A 65 -12.46 -2.47 -8.63
C ASP A 65 -13.65 -2.72 -9.58
N SER A 66 -13.86 -4.00 -9.86
CA SER A 66 -14.96 -4.56 -10.65
C SER A 66 -15.19 -6.01 -10.22
N GLN A 67 -16.14 -6.73 -10.84
CA GLN A 67 -16.40 -8.13 -10.50
C GLN A 67 -15.26 -9.10 -10.84
N SER A 68 -14.25 -8.66 -11.61
CA SER A 68 -13.04 -9.45 -11.89
C SER A 68 -11.91 -9.21 -10.87
N ASN A 69 -12.10 -8.32 -9.90
CA ASN A 69 -11.13 -8.06 -8.84
C ASN A 69 -11.03 -9.29 -7.92
N LEU A 70 -9.92 -10.02 -7.97
CA LEU A 70 -9.72 -11.23 -7.16
C LEU A 70 -9.78 -10.97 -5.64
N MET A 71 -9.42 -9.75 -5.18
CA MET A 71 -9.58 -9.38 -3.77
C MET A 71 -11.07 -9.38 -3.38
N ARG A 72 -11.92 -8.79 -4.23
CA ARG A 72 -13.37 -8.79 -4.07
C ARG A 72 -13.95 -10.20 -4.13
N VAL A 73 -13.56 -10.98 -5.13
CA VAL A 73 -14.07 -12.34 -5.32
C VAL A 73 -13.80 -13.20 -4.08
N VAL A 74 -12.57 -13.19 -3.55
CA VAL A 74 -12.23 -13.95 -2.33
C VAL A 74 -12.98 -13.40 -1.11
N ALA A 75 -13.07 -12.07 -0.98
CA ALA A 75 -13.79 -11.44 0.12
C ALA A 75 -15.27 -11.86 0.12
N GLU A 76 -15.99 -11.65 -0.97
CA GLU A 76 -17.42 -11.94 -1.11
C GLU A 76 -17.74 -13.43 -0.93
N ASN A 77 -16.91 -14.32 -1.46
CA ASN A 77 -17.18 -15.77 -1.43
C ASN A 77 -16.87 -16.42 -0.08
N SER A 78 -15.97 -15.85 0.72
CA SER A 78 -15.42 -16.57 1.89
C SER A 78 -15.60 -15.86 3.21
N TRP A 79 -16.06 -14.61 3.26
CA TRP A 79 -16.13 -13.87 4.52
C TRP A 79 -17.07 -14.48 5.56
N GLN A 80 -18.18 -15.11 5.14
CA GLN A 80 -19.14 -15.73 6.07
C GLN A 80 -18.64 -17.03 6.68
N SER A 81 -17.80 -17.77 5.96
CA SER A 81 -17.25 -19.05 6.39
C SER A 81 -15.85 -18.95 6.99
N SER A 82 -15.13 -17.86 6.72
CA SER A 82 -13.79 -17.60 7.25
C SER A 82 -13.84 -16.59 8.40
N LYS A 83 -13.75 -17.10 9.63
CA LYS A 83 -13.73 -16.29 10.85
C LYS A 83 -12.66 -15.20 10.83
N VAL A 84 -11.46 -15.52 10.36
CA VAL A 84 -10.36 -14.55 10.29
C VAL A 84 -10.59 -13.45 9.27
N LEU A 85 -11.15 -13.79 8.11
CA LEU A 85 -11.48 -12.81 7.08
C LEU A 85 -12.63 -11.92 7.54
N TYR A 86 -13.65 -12.50 8.17
CA TYR A 86 -14.73 -11.75 8.80
C TYR A 86 -14.21 -10.67 9.76
N HIS A 87 -13.45 -11.05 10.79
CA HIS A 87 -12.92 -10.10 11.77
C HIS A 87 -11.94 -9.09 11.15
N THR A 88 -11.20 -9.48 10.11
CA THR A 88 -10.36 -8.54 9.34
C THR A 88 -11.20 -7.47 8.65
N MET A 89 -12.30 -7.86 7.99
CA MET A 89 -13.23 -6.94 7.33
C MET A 89 -13.88 -5.99 8.33
N GLN A 90 -14.34 -6.52 9.48
CA GLN A 90 -14.90 -5.72 10.57
C GLN A 90 -13.91 -4.67 11.06
N SER A 91 -12.66 -5.08 11.29
CA SER A 91 -11.59 -4.19 11.76
C SER A 91 -11.31 -3.06 10.77
N MET A 92 -11.12 -3.38 9.49
CA MET A 92 -10.82 -2.40 8.45
C MET A 92 -11.98 -1.42 8.23
N SER A 93 -13.22 -1.92 8.17
CA SER A 93 -14.41 -1.07 8.04
C SER A 93 -14.57 -0.12 9.22
N ALA A 94 -14.45 -0.62 10.44
CA ALA A 94 -14.52 0.20 11.64
C ALA A 94 -13.40 1.26 11.65
N ALA A 95 -12.17 0.88 11.27
CA ALA A 95 -11.02 1.78 11.18
C ALA A 95 -11.27 2.94 10.20
N CYS A 96 -11.77 2.65 8.99
CA CYS A 96 -12.10 3.67 7.98
C CYS A 96 -13.16 4.67 8.48
N LEU A 97 -14.09 4.21 9.31
CA LEU A 97 -15.20 5.01 9.81
C LEU A 97 -14.85 5.84 11.07
N THR A 98 -13.70 5.61 11.72
CA THR A 98 -13.30 6.31 12.97
C THR A 98 -13.24 7.84 12.86
N SER A 99 -12.97 8.36 11.65
CA SER A 99 -12.96 9.80 11.42
C SER A 99 -14.33 10.47 11.57
N VAL A 100 -15.41 9.70 11.34
CA VAL A 100 -16.80 10.15 11.41
C VAL A 100 -17.48 9.62 12.67
N PHE A 101 -17.14 8.40 13.08
CA PHE A 101 -17.70 7.68 14.24
C PHE A 101 -16.55 7.21 15.16
N PRO A 102 -15.99 8.10 16.01
CA PRO A 102 -14.83 7.79 16.85
C PRO A 102 -15.01 6.58 17.77
N GLU A 103 -16.24 6.28 18.18
CA GLU A 103 -16.60 5.11 18.99
C GLU A 103 -16.22 3.77 18.33
N LEU A 104 -16.13 3.73 17.00
CA LEU A 104 -15.72 2.53 16.26
C LEU A 104 -14.23 2.23 16.38
N SER A 105 -13.42 3.12 16.97
CA SER A 105 -11.99 2.87 17.21
C SER A 105 -11.78 1.64 18.08
N THR A 106 -12.64 1.44 19.09
CA THR A 106 -12.54 0.28 19.99
C THR A 106 -12.87 -1.01 19.24
N THR A 107 -13.93 -0.99 18.42
CA THR A 107 -14.30 -2.12 17.55
C THR A 107 -13.17 -2.44 16.58
N ALA A 108 -12.59 -1.43 15.92
CA ALA A 108 -11.50 -1.63 14.96
C ALA A 108 -10.31 -2.37 15.58
N ILE A 109 -9.92 -2.01 16.81
CA ILE A 109 -8.81 -2.64 17.55
C ILE A 109 -9.20 -4.04 18.03
N GLN A 110 -10.39 -4.22 18.60
CA GLN A 110 -10.84 -5.52 19.12
C GLN A 110 -10.94 -6.55 18.01
N GLU A 111 -11.61 -6.21 16.91
CA GLU A 111 -11.77 -7.07 15.74
C GLU A 111 -10.41 -7.44 15.12
N ARG A 112 -9.45 -6.51 15.10
CA ARG A 112 -8.08 -6.78 14.68
C ARG A 112 -7.40 -7.84 15.55
N LEU A 113 -7.50 -7.70 16.87
CA LEU A 113 -6.88 -8.62 17.82
C LEU A 113 -7.48 -10.02 17.70
N ILE A 114 -8.80 -10.13 17.53
CA ILE A 114 -9.47 -11.41 17.29
C ILE A 114 -8.99 -12.02 15.96
N ALA A 115 -8.89 -11.23 14.89
CA ALA A 115 -8.40 -11.72 13.61
C ALA A 115 -6.96 -12.24 13.71
N LEU A 116 -6.08 -11.54 14.44
CA LEU A 116 -4.71 -12.00 14.70
C LEU A 116 -4.68 -13.31 15.49
N GLN A 117 -5.52 -13.45 16.52
CA GLN A 117 -5.66 -14.70 17.26
C GLN A 117 -6.09 -15.85 16.35
N CYS A 118 -7.08 -15.63 15.48
CA CYS A 118 -7.52 -16.64 14.50
C CYS A 118 -6.46 -16.99 13.45
N LEU A 119 -5.51 -16.10 13.15
CA LEU A 119 -4.36 -16.42 12.29
C LEU A 119 -3.34 -17.32 12.98
N ASP A 120 -3.18 -17.16 14.29
CA ASP A 120 -2.20 -17.90 15.11
C ASP A 120 -2.75 -19.27 15.56
N GLU A 121 -4.07 -19.44 15.55
CA GLU A 121 -4.72 -20.74 15.68
C GLU A 121 -4.42 -21.62 14.45
N ASP A 122 -3.47 -22.56 14.60
CA ASP A 122 -3.14 -23.60 13.62
C ASP A 122 -4.19 -24.71 13.65
N ASP A 123 -5.32 -24.53 12.96
CA ASP A 123 -6.31 -25.60 12.79
C ASP A 123 -5.89 -26.51 11.61
N PRO A 124 -5.69 -27.83 11.80
CA PRO A 124 -5.36 -28.75 10.70
C PRO A 124 -6.44 -28.84 9.59
N ASN A 125 -7.68 -28.42 9.83
CA ASN A 125 -8.74 -28.32 8.79
C ASN A 125 -8.66 -27.03 7.95
N THR A 126 -7.69 -26.16 8.22
CA THR A 126 -7.53 -24.85 7.59
C THR A 126 -7.23 -24.89 6.08
N ALA A 127 -6.83 -26.05 5.55
CA ALA A 127 -6.53 -26.22 4.12
C ALA A 127 -7.73 -25.87 3.21
N GLU A 128 -8.96 -25.89 3.71
CA GLU A 128 -10.17 -25.57 2.94
C GLU A 128 -10.34 -24.07 2.66
N TYR A 129 -9.61 -23.18 3.34
CA TYR A 129 -9.75 -21.71 3.23
C TYR A 129 -8.42 -20.96 3.08
N VAL A 130 -7.45 -21.55 2.36
CA VAL A 130 -6.12 -20.95 2.15
C VAL A 130 -6.22 -19.53 1.57
N GLU A 131 -7.07 -19.30 0.58
CA GLU A 131 -7.27 -18.00 -0.06
C GLU A 131 -7.78 -16.94 0.92
N ALA A 132 -8.83 -17.26 1.68
CA ALA A 132 -9.40 -16.34 2.66
C ALA A 132 -8.39 -15.98 3.76
N ARG A 133 -7.57 -16.93 4.19
CA ARG A 133 -6.51 -16.69 5.20
C ARG A 133 -5.34 -15.89 4.66
N LEU A 134 -4.88 -16.17 3.45
CA LEU A 134 -3.84 -15.37 2.81
C LEU A 134 -4.33 -13.94 2.59
N LEU A 135 -5.58 -13.76 2.15
CA LEU A 135 -6.18 -12.44 1.98
C LEU A 135 -6.26 -11.70 3.31
N ALA A 136 -6.82 -12.34 4.35
CA ALA A 136 -6.89 -11.75 5.68
C ALA A 136 -5.50 -11.37 6.21
N THR A 137 -4.49 -12.21 5.99
CA THR A 137 -3.10 -11.94 6.41
C THR A 137 -2.54 -10.71 5.70
N VAL A 138 -2.65 -10.63 4.37
CA VAL A 138 -2.18 -9.47 3.58
C VAL A 138 -2.87 -8.19 4.05
N LEU A 139 -4.21 -8.22 4.19
CA LEU A 139 -5.00 -7.07 4.60
C LEU A 139 -4.64 -6.60 6.02
N LEU A 140 -4.55 -7.51 7.00
CA LEU A 140 -4.18 -7.17 8.38
C LEU A 140 -2.78 -6.57 8.44
N CYS A 141 -1.83 -7.09 7.66
CA CYS A 141 -0.45 -6.65 7.73
C CYS A 141 -0.23 -5.29 7.06
N HIS A 142 -0.83 -5.05 5.89
CA HIS A 142 -0.76 -3.75 5.24
C HIS A 142 -1.44 -2.64 6.06
N THR A 143 -2.53 -2.97 6.75
CA THR A 143 -3.27 -2.02 7.59
C THR A 143 -2.75 -1.94 9.03
N ALA A 144 -1.65 -2.64 9.38
CA ALA A 144 -1.08 -2.58 10.72
C ALA A 144 -0.74 -1.15 11.15
N SER A 145 -0.22 -0.37 10.21
CA SER A 145 0.12 1.05 10.41
C SER A 145 -1.07 1.96 10.69
N TRP A 146 -2.31 1.52 10.38
CA TRP A 146 -3.53 2.29 10.70
C TRP A 146 -3.79 2.32 12.21
N HIS A 147 -3.28 1.34 12.96
CA HIS A 147 -3.45 1.22 14.40
C HIS A 147 -2.18 1.59 15.18
N ASP A 148 -1.01 1.21 14.65
CA ASP A 148 0.29 1.54 15.23
C ASP A 148 1.26 1.94 14.11
N PRO A 149 1.61 3.23 13.97
CA PRO A 149 2.52 3.71 12.93
C PRO A 149 3.91 3.03 12.92
N GLY A 150 4.35 2.47 14.05
CA GLY A 150 5.62 1.73 14.14
C GLY A 150 5.53 0.28 13.65
N ASN A 151 4.32 -0.26 13.51
CA ASN A 151 4.09 -1.65 13.16
C ASN A 151 4.03 -1.84 11.63
N LEU A 152 5.15 -2.32 11.08
CA LEU A 152 5.27 -2.69 9.66
C LEU A 152 4.95 -4.16 9.38
N ALA A 153 4.56 -4.93 10.40
CA ALA A 153 4.21 -6.35 10.30
C ALA A 153 5.31 -7.27 9.69
N LYS A 154 6.59 -6.89 9.82
CA LYS A 154 7.73 -7.60 9.17
C LYS A 154 7.79 -9.10 9.49
N GLU A 155 7.50 -9.47 10.73
CA GLU A 155 7.57 -10.88 11.17
C GLU A 155 6.64 -11.79 10.37
N ARG A 156 5.46 -11.29 10.00
CA ARG A 156 4.47 -12.05 9.22
C ARG A 156 4.74 -12.03 7.72
N TYR A 157 5.57 -11.10 7.22
CA TYR A 157 5.90 -11.02 5.80
C TYR A 157 6.58 -12.31 5.31
N HIS A 158 7.68 -12.72 5.95
CA HIS A 158 8.42 -13.92 5.55
C HIS A 158 7.58 -15.20 5.69
N LEU A 159 6.79 -15.30 6.76
CA LEU A 159 5.87 -16.41 6.95
C LEU A 159 4.84 -16.49 5.82
N THR A 160 4.28 -15.35 5.41
CA THR A 160 3.30 -15.28 4.32
C THR A 160 3.94 -15.63 2.98
N GLN A 161 5.14 -15.12 2.71
CA GLN A 161 5.91 -15.44 1.51
C GLN A 161 6.16 -16.95 1.40
N ARG A 162 6.59 -17.60 2.48
CA ARG A 162 6.81 -19.06 2.52
C ARG A 162 5.51 -19.83 2.25
N ARG A 163 4.40 -19.45 2.90
CA ARG A 163 3.08 -20.08 2.69
C ARG A 163 2.61 -19.97 1.24
N VAL A 164 2.82 -18.83 0.58
CA VAL A 164 2.47 -18.67 -0.84
C VAL A 164 3.32 -19.57 -1.74
N LEU A 165 4.62 -19.72 -1.44
CA LEU A 165 5.52 -20.61 -2.19
C LEU A 165 5.17 -22.09 -2.01
N GLU A 166 4.87 -22.51 -0.79
CA GLU A 166 4.41 -23.88 -0.46
C GLU A 166 3.09 -24.17 -1.18
N TRP A 167 2.15 -23.22 -1.15
CA TRP A 167 0.88 -23.35 -1.86
C TRP A 167 1.08 -23.39 -3.38
N SER A 168 1.99 -22.58 -3.93
CA SER A 168 2.34 -22.64 -5.36
C SER A 168 2.89 -24.01 -5.77
N SER A 169 3.62 -24.68 -4.88
CA SER A 169 4.25 -25.98 -5.15
C SER A 169 3.25 -27.15 -5.09
N THR A 170 2.20 -27.00 -4.29
CA THR A 170 1.18 -28.03 -4.06
C THR A 170 -0.10 -27.83 -4.88
N SER A 171 -0.30 -26.63 -5.43
CA SER A 171 -1.50 -26.27 -6.20
C SER A 171 -1.56 -26.89 -7.59
N GLY A 172 -2.75 -27.35 -7.97
CA GLY A 172 -3.06 -27.76 -9.34
C GLY A 172 -3.09 -26.60 -10.34
N THR A 173 -3.20 -26.91 -11.64
CA THR A 173 -3.21 -25.91 -12.72
C THR A 173 -4.36 -24.90 -12.62
N GLN A 174 -5.48 -25.28 -11.99
CA GLN A 174 -6.67 -24.43 -11.83
C GLN A 174 -6.42 -23.23 -10.90
N SER A 175 -5.60 -23.39 -9.84
CA SER A 175 -5.31 -22.34 -8.86
C SER A 175 -4.16 -21.41 -9.26
N LYS A 176 -3.55 -21.61 -10.43
CA LYS A 176 -2.38 -20.83 -10.88
C LYS A 176 -2.60 -19.32 -10.87
N HIS A 177 -3.80 -18.87 -11.26
CA HIS A 177 -4.14 -17.45 -11.30
C HIS A 177 -4.27 -16.84 -9.89
N MET A 178 -4.87 -17.57 -8.94
CA MET A 178 -4.94 -17.17 -7.53
C MET A 178 -3.57 -17.17 -6.85
N VAL A 179 -2.76 -18.20 -7.08
CA VAL A 179 -1.38 -18.25 -6.60
C VAL A 179 -0.61 -17.02 -7.11
N LYS A 180 -0.77 -16.67 -8.40
CA LYS A 180 -0.12 -15.49 -8.99
C LYS A 180 -0.61 -14.18 -8.38
N PHE A 181 -1.90 -14.07 -8.06
CA PHE A 181 -2.46 -12.94 -7.32
C PHE A 181 -1.78 -12.77 -5.96
N PHE A 182 -1.74 -13.82 -5.14
CA PHE A 182 -1.10 -13.73 -3.82
C PHE A 182 0.41 -13.52 -3.89
N GLN A 183 1.10 -14.10 -4.87
CA GLN A 183 2.52 -13.82 -5.10
C GLN A 183 2.74 -12.34 -5.39
N THR A 184 1.92 -11.74 -6.25
CA THR A 184 2.04 -10.32 -6.61
C THR A 184 1.66 -9.40 -5.43
N ALA A 185 0.68 -9.80 -4.61
CA ALA A 185 0.33 -9.09 -3.39
C ALA A 185 1.49 -9.08 -2.37
N VAL A 186 2.16 -10.22 -2.18
CA VAL A 186 3.35 -10.32 -1.32
C VAL A 186 4.53 -9.56 -1.92
N ASP A 187 4.77 -9.63 -3.23
CA ASP A 187 5.82 -8.84 -3.90
C ASP A 187 5.60 -7.33 -3.67
N TYR A 188 4.35 -6.86 -3.72
CA TYR A 188 3.99 -5.47 -3.42
C TYR A 188 4.23 -5.11 -1.94
N TRP A 189 3.87 -5.99 -1.01
CA TRP A 189 4.20 -5.81 0.40
C TRP A 189 5.72 -5.70 0.62
N GLY A 190 6.50 -6.59 -0.01
CA GLY A 190 7.95 -6.58 0.05
C GLY A 190 8.54 -5.29 -0.49
N MET A 191 7.98 -4.75 -1.58
CA MET A 191 8.35 -3.44 -2.12
C MET A 191 8.16 -2.34 -1.08
N LEU A 192 6.99 -2.28 -0.41
CA LEU A 192 6.75 -1.29 0.64
C LEU A 192 7.77 -1.41 1.78
N LEU A 193 8.04 -2.63 2.25
CA LEU A 193 8.97 -2.89 3.36
C LEU A 193 10.43 -2.55 3.02
N SER A 194 10.83 -2.69 1.76
CA SER A 194 12.22 -2.48 1.31
C SER A 194 12.76 -1.08 1.61
N PHE A 195 11.89 -0.07 1.70
CA PHE A 195 12.29 1.32 2.00
C PHE A 195 12.45 1.63 3.48
N PHE A 196 11.84 0.82 4.35
CA PHE A 196 11.83 1.06 5.79
C PHE A 196 12.70 0.09 6.56
N THR A 197 13.06 -1.04 5.94
CA THR A 197 13.60 -2.20 6.66
C THR A 197 14.53 -2.97 5.76
N ASP A 198 15.52 -3.65 6.35
CA ASP A 198 16.26 -4.67 5.62
C ASP A 198 15.46 -5.98 5.67
N VAL A 199 14.76 -6.29 4.59
CA VAL A 199 13.99 -7.53 4.43
C VAL A 199 14.87 -8.65 3.86
N SER A 200 16.12 -8.36 3.48
CA SER A 200 17.02 -9.34 2.87
C SER A 200 17.74 -10.25 3.88
N GLY A 201 17.53 -10.03 5.18
CA GLY A 201 18.26 -10.66 6.27
C GLY A 201 17.83 -12.07 6.67
N ASP A 202 17.00 -12.77 5.90
CA ASP A 202 16.74 -14.20 6.15
C ASP A 202 17.87 -15.03 5.50
N PRO A 203 18.75 -15.71 6.28
CA PRO A 203 19.87 -16.48 5.75
C PRO A 203 19.45 -17.65 4.85
N ASP A 204 18.17 -18.04 4.82
CA ASP A 204 17.61 -19.03 3.90
C ASP A 204 17.04 -18.43 2.59
N SER A 205 17.04 -17.10 2.43
CA SER A 205 16.63 -16.41 1.18
C SER A 205 17.74 -16.33 0.12
N ASP A 206 18.72 -17.24 0.15
CA ASP A 206 19.70 -17.41 -0.95
C ASP A 206 19.07 -18.06 -2.20
N THR A 207 17.78 -18.32 -2.16
CA THR A 207 16.99 -18.77 -3.30
C THR A 207 15.95 -17.71 -3.60
N LEU A 208 15.64 -17.50 -4.89
CA LEU A 208 14.45 -16.81 -5.42
C LEU A 208 14.66 -15.41 -6.04
N ILE A 209 15.55 -15.31 -7.03
CA ILE A 209 15.17 -14.65 -8.29
C ILE A 209 15.75 -15.49 -9.45
N GLY A 210 15.12 -16.64 -9.72
CA GLY A 210 15.23 -17.22 -11.05
C GLY A 210 14.55 -16.31 -12.07
N PRO A 211 14.98 -16.29 -13.35
CA PRO A 211 14.31 -15.52 -14.37
C PRO A 211 12.84 -15.93 -14.40
N SER A 212 11.95 -14.99 -14.09
CA SER A 212 10.52 -15.20 -14.27
C SER A 212 10.29 -15.49 -15.75
N GLU A 213 9.67 -16.61 -16.09
CA GLU A 213 9.19 -16.81 -17.46
C GLU A 213 8.35 -15.60 -17.86
N PRO A 214 8.56 -15.03 -19.06
CA PRO A 214 7.76 -13.91 -19.53
C PRO A 214 6.30 -14.37 -19.61
N SER A 215 5.50 -13.90 -18.66
CA SER A 215 4.06 -14.11 -18.68
C SER A 215 3.50 -13.31 -19.86
N ASN A 216 3.16 -14.01 -20.94
CA ASN A 216 2.61 -13.41 -22.16
C ASN A 216 1.22 -12.76 -21.99
N GLN A 217 0.70 -12.67 -20.77
CA GLN A 217 -0.53 -11.94 -20.44
C GLN A 217 -0.22 -10.96 -19.31
N SER A 218 -0.29 -9.67 -19.64
CA SER A 218 -0.25 -8.57 -18.67
C SER A 218 -1.59 -8.56 -17.94
N VAL A 219 -1.67 -9.32 -16.84
CA VAL A 219 -2.87 -9.37 -15.99
C VAL A 219 -2.79 -8.23 -14.99
N LEU A 220 -3.83 -7.40 -14.98
CA LEU A 220 -3.96 -6.29 -14.03
C LEU A 220 -4.15 -6.83 -12.62
N HIS A 221 -3.36 -6.31 -11.68
CA HIS A 221 -3.45 -6.72 -10.29
C HIS A 221 -4.18 -5.65 -9.46
N PRO A 222 -5.08 -6.02 -8.53
CA PRO A 222 -5.84 -5.04 -7.73
C PRO A 222 -4.97 -4.12 -6.87
N PHE A 223 -3.80 -4.55 -6.40
CA PHE A 223 -2.92 -3.71 -5.57
C PHE A 223 -1.86 -2.93 -6.33
N VAL A 224 -1.43 -3.40 -7.50
CA VAL A 224 -0.31 -2.79 -8.25
C VAL A 224 -0.69 -2.30 -9.65
N GLY A 225 -1.93 -2.52 -10.08
CA GLY A 225 -2.38 -2.18 -11.43
C GLY A 225 -1.55 -2.91 -12.49
N MET A 226 -0.87 -2.12 -13.34
CA MET A 226 0.05 -2.61 -14.38
C MET A 226 1.50 -2.67 -13.92
N ALA A 227 1.82 -2.15 -12.73
CA ALA A 227 3.19 -1.89 -12.31
C ALA A 227 3.96 -3.11 -11.80
N GLY A 228 3.57 -4.34 -12.17
CA GLY A 228 4.15 -5.56 -11.59
C GLY A 228 5.68 -5.66 -11.76
N GLU A 229 6.21 -5.32 -12.94
CA GLU A 229 7.66 -5.32 -13.19
C GLU A 229 8.38 -4.15 -12.52
N THR A 230 7.77 -2.97 -12.53
CA THR A 230 8.32 -1.77 -11.91
C THR A 230 8.35 -1.90 -10.39
N VAL A 231 7.33 -2.49 -9.78
CA VAL A 231 7.26 -2.82 -8.35
C VAL A 231 8.43 -3.73 -7.96
N LYS A 232 8.67 -4.82 -8.69
CA LYS A 232 9.84 -5.70 -8.43
C LYS A 232 11.15 -4.93 -8.54
N THR A 233 11.26 -4.07 -9.57
CA THR A 233 12.45 -3.25 -9.73
C THR A 233 12.63 -2.27 -8.58
N LEU A 234 11.54 -1.70 -8.09
CA LEU A 234 11.53 -0.76 -7.00
C LEU A 234 11.84 -1.43 -5.65
N THR A 235 11.44 -2.68 -5.45
CA THR A 235 11.87 -3.52 -4.31
C THR A 235 13.39 -3.64 -4.26
N ASP A 236 14.02 -3.97 -5.39
CA ASP A 236 15.49 -4.08 -5.46
C ASP A 236 16.17 -2.73 -5.17
N VAL A 237 15.59 -1.63 -5.68
CA VAL A 237 16.08 -0.27 -5.40
C VAL A 237 15.95 0.08 -3.91
N GLY A 238 14.80 -0.22 -3.30
CA GLY A 238 14.57 0.02 -1.87
C GLY A 238 15.55 -0.75 -1.00
N ASN A 239 15.74 -2.04 -1.26
CA ASN A 239 16.71 -2.89 -0.57
C ASN A 239 18.14 -2.36 -0.72
N LEU A 240 18.55 -2.02 -1.95
CA LEU A 240 19.85 -1.43 -2.23
C LEU A 240 20.08 -0.15 -1.41
N VAL A 241 19.12 0.76 -1.42
CA VAL A 241 19.19 2.05 -0.72
C VAL A 241 19.21 1.87 0.79
N SER A 242 18.35 0.99 1.31
CA SER A 242 18.25 0.66 2.73
C SER A 242 19.55 0.07 3.26
N GLN A 243 20.10 -0.94 2.59
CA GLN A 243 21.37 -1.56 2.94
C GLN A 243 22.54 -0.57 2.85
N TYR A 244 22.58 0.25 1.80
CA TYR A 244 23.62 1.27 1.65
C TYR A 244 23.60 2.27 2.81
N ARG A 245 22.42 2.82 3.12
CA ARG A 245 22.26 3.82 4.20
C ARG A 245 22.53 3.22 5.57
N SER A 246 22.04 2.00 5.82
CA SER A 246 22.28 1.26 7.06
C SER A 246 23.78 1.07 7.28
N ARG A 247 24.50 0.53 6.29
CA ARG A 247 25.95 0.33 6.38
C ARG A 247 26.67 1.67 6.56
N ALA A 248 26.37 2.68 5.75
CA ALA A 248 26.99 4.01 5.86
C ALA A 248 26.80 4.66 7.24
N SER A 249 25.63 4.49 7.86
CA SER A 249 25.35 5.03 9.20
C SER A 249 26.10 4.31 10.33
N SER A 250 26.47 3.04 10.11
CA SER A 250 27.13 2.18 11.09
C SER A 250 28.66 2.36 11.15
N ILE A 251 29.27 2.92 10.09
CA ILE A 251 30.72 3.02 9.96
C ILE A 251 31.25 4.14 10.84
N ARG A 252 32.18 3.80 11.74
CA ARG A 252 33.00 4.78 12.48
C ARG A 252 34.34 5.04 11.79
N PHE A 253 34.96 3.99 11.29
CA PHE A 253 36.21 4.03 10.54
C PHE A 253 36.06 3.16 9.30
N ILE A 254 36.43 3.70 8.13
CA ILE A 254 36.31 2.98 6.86
C ILE A 254 37.35 1.85 6.81
N THR A 255 36.88 0.64 6.55
CA THR A 255 37.71 -0.55 6.31
C THR A 255 37.73 -0.93 4.83
N GLU A 256 38.60 -1.87 4.45
CA GLU A 256 38.62 -2.43 3.09
C GLU A 256 37.29 -3.13 2.75
N ASP A 257 36.69 -3.82 3.72
CA ASP A 257 35.39 -4.48 3.56
C ASP A 257 34.28 -3.46 3.25
N ASP A 258 34.30 -2.30 3.91
CA ASP A 258 33.36 -1.21 3.62
C ASP A 258 33.54 -0.68 2.20
N MET A 259 34.78 -0.48 1.76
CA MET A 259 35.05 -0.03 0.40
C MET A 259 34.56 -1.05 -0.63
N ASN A 260 34.77 -2.35 -0.37
CA ASN A 260 34.31 -3.42 -1.24
C ASN A 260 32.78 -3.50 -1.29
N PHE A 261 32.12 -3.36 -0.13
CA PHE A 261 30.67 -3.27 -0.04
C PHE A 261 30.13 -2.10 -0.88
N PHE A 262 30.66 -0.89 -0.72
CA PHE A 262 30.17 0.28 -1.46
C PHE A 262 30.42 0.17 -2.96
N LYS A 263 31.59 -0.35 -3.37
CA LYS A 263 31.87 -0.63 -4.78
C LYS A 263 30.87 -1.63 -5.37
N LYS A 264 30.51 -2.68 -4.62
CA LYS A 264 29.48 -3.65 -5.03
C LYS A 264 28.12 -2.95 -5.18
N LYS A 265 27.70 -2.15 -4.20
CA LYS A 265 26.42 -1.43 -4.24
C LYS A 265 26.32 -0.41 -5.38
N ILE A 266 27.41 0.28 -5.73
CA ILE A 266 27.43 1.18 -6.91
C ILE A 266 27.23 0.39 -8.21
N ARG A 267 27.79 -0.83 -8.32
CA ARG A 267 27.59 -1.69 -9.50
C ARG A 267 26.15 -2.19 -9.59
N GLU A 268 25.57 -2.61 -8.47
CA GLU A 268 24.15 -2.97 -8.37
C GLU A 268 23.26 -1.78 -8.78
N ALA A 269 23.55 -0.57 -8.28
CA ALA A 269 22.83 0.66 -8.65
C ALA A 269 22.84 0.90 -10.16
N ARG A 270 23.99 0.74 -10.84
CA ARG A 270 24.08 0.89 -12.31
C ARG A 270 23.26 -0.15 -13.06
N CYS A 271 23.14 -1.37 -12.52
CA CYS A 271 22.30 -2.40 -13.12
C CYS A 271 20.81 -2.02 -13.03
N LEU A 272 20.37 -1.61 -11.84
CA LEU A 272 18.99 -1.19 -11.60
C LEU A 272 18.62 0.06 -12.40
N GLU A 273 19.53 1.03 -12.47
CA GLU A 273 19.37 2.20 -13.30
C GLU A 273 19.15 1.81 -14.77
N LYS A 274 20.03 0.97 -15.34
CA LYS A 274 19.87 0.51 -16.72
C LYS A 274 18.54 -0.20 -16.95
N ARG A 275 18.08 -1.01 -16.00
CA ARG A 275 16.79 -1.69 -16.08
C ARG A 275 15.63 -0.69 -16.09
N LEU A 276 15.66 0.32 -15.23
CA LEU A 276 14.67 1.41 -15.21
C LEU A 276 14.72 2.25 -16.50
N LEU A 277 15.90 2.54 -17.05
CA LEU A 277 16.03 3.30 -18.29
C LEU A 277 15.58 2.51 -19.51
N ALA A 278 15.82 1.20 -19.53
CA ALA A 278 15.39 0.30 -20.60
C ALA A 278 13.92 -0.14 -20.49
N TYR A 279 13.25 0.14 -19.36
CA TYR A 279 11.86 -0.23 -19.15
C TYR A 279 10.95 0.35 -20.25
N THR A 280 10.14 -0.53 -20.84
CA THR A 280 9.13 -0.17 -21.84
C THR A 280 7.76 -0.42 -21.24
N PRO A 281 6.94 0.63 -21.03
CA PRO A 281 5.58 0.47 -20.54
C PRO A 281 4.78 -0.50 -21.40
N ALA A 282 3.89 -1.26 -20.75
CA ALA A 282 3.05 -2.22 -21.46
C ALA A 282 2.11 -1.49 -22.45
N ASP A 283 1.94 -2.08 -23.63
CA ASP A 283 1.03 -1.57 -24.65
C ASP A 283 -0.42 -1.75 -24.19
N THR A 284 -1.05 -0.64 -23.79
CA THR A 284 -2.42 -0.63 -23.24
C THR A 284 -3.46 -1.14 -24.23
N SER A 285 -3.18 -1.11 -25.54
CA SER A 285 -4.08 -1.66 -26.56
C SER A 285 -4.21 -3.20 -26.51
N LYS A 286 -3.25 -3.87 -25.86
CA LYS A 286 -3.21 -5.34 -25.71
C LYS A 286 -3.72 -5.81 -24.34
N ILE A 287 -4.06 -4.88 -23.45
CA ILE A 287 -4.49 -5.16 -22.10
C ILE A 287 -6.01 -5.07 -22.05
N GLN A 288 -6.64 -6.10 -21.50
CA GLN A 288 -8.08 -6.08 -21.27
C GLN A 288 -8.42 -5.04 -20.19
N ASP A 289 -9.39 -4.19 -20.46
CA ASP A 289 -9.91 -3.23 -19.50
C ASP A 289 -10.45 -3.96 -18.24
N THR A 290 -10.25 -3.36 -17.07
CA THR A 290 -10.73 -3.86 -15.77
C THR A 290 -12.26 -3.87 -15.68
N GLY A 291 -12.93 -3.05 -16.49
CA GLY A 291 -14.36 -2.78 -16.37
C GLY A 291 -14.69 -1.85 -15.19
N ASP A 292 -13.69 -1.23 -14.56
CA ASP A 292 -13.89 -0.22 -13.52
C ASP A 292 -14.26 1.13 -14.16
N PRO A 293 -15.45 1.69 -13.89
CA PRO A 293 -15.88 2.96 -14.48
C PRO A 293 -15.08 4.18 -13.99
N ARG A 294 -14.34 4.06 -12.87
CA ARG A 294 -13.55 5.14 -12.28
C ARG A 294 -12.06 5.04 -12.58
N THR A 295 -11.57 3.87 -12.99
CA THR A 295 -10.14 3.64 -13.18
C THR A 295 -9.83 3.10 -14.57
N THR A 296 -9.28 3.97 -15.42
CA THR A 296 -8.87 3.61 -16.78
C THR A 296 -7.45 3.04 -16.82
N LEU A 297 -7.12 2.31 -17.90
CA LEU A 297 -5.74 1.86 -18.14
C LEU A 297 -4.73 3.01 -18.19
N ALA A 298 -5.14 4.19 -18.66
CA ALA A 298 -4.27 5.37 -18.69
C ALA A 298 -3.91 5.87 -17.28
N HIS A 299 -4.82 5.73 -16.31
CA HIS A 299 -4.51 6.07 -14.91
C HIS A 299 -3.47 5.09 -14.35
N LEU A 300 -3.64 3.80 -14.59
CA LEU A 300 -2.70 2.77 -14.15
C LEU A 300 -1.31 2.92 -14.81
N ALA A 301 -1.26 3.35 -16.08
CA ALA A 301 -0.01 3.62 -16.77
C ALA A 301 0.76 4.79 -16.15
N LYS A 302 0.06 5.83 -15.69
CA LYS A 302 0.67 6.97 -14.98
C LYS A 302 1.25 6.54 -13.64
N ILE A 303 0.59 5.64 -12.90
CA ILE A 303 1.12 5.07 -11.65
C ILE A 303 2.40 4.27 -11.89
N ASP A 304 2.40 3.41 -12.90
CA ASP A 304 3.57 2.62 -13.28
C ASP A 304 4.77 3.51 -13.67
N GLU A 305 4.53 4.53 -14.50
CA GLU A 305 5.54 5.53 -14.85
C GLU A 305 6.03 6.34 -13.65
N ALA A 306 5.13 6.65 -12.69
CA ALA A 306 5.51 7.31 -11.46
C ALA A 306 6.45 6.42 -10.62
N TYR A 307 6.18 5.11 -10.50
CA TYR A 307 7.09 4.19 -9.81
C TYR A 307 8.46 4.12 -10.48
N ARG A 308 8.52 4.12 -11.82
CA ARG A 308 9.77 4.16 -12.56
C ARG A 308 10.57 5.43 -12.25
N CYS A 309 9.90 6.58 -12.25
CA CYS A 309 10.50 7.87 -11.88
C CYS A 309 11.03 7.85 -10.44
N ILE A 310 10.27 7.31 -9.49
CA ILE A 310 10.68 7.16 -8.09
C ILE A 310 11.91 6.26 -7.98
N GLY A 311 11.98 5.15 -8.71
CA GLY A 311 13.15 4.29 -8.74
C GLY A 311 14.42 5.05 -9.13
N LEU A 312 14.37 5.82 -10.22
CA LEU A 312 15.48 6.66 -10.67
C LEU A 312 15.82 7.75 -9.64
N LEU A 313 14.81 8.41 -9.08
CA LEU A 313 15.00 9.43 -8.07
C LEU A 313 15.73 8.89 -6.84
N GLN A 314 15.35 7.69 -6.36
CA GLN A 314 16.01 7.06 -5.21
C GLN A 314 17.45 6.68 -5.52
N ILE A 315 17.73 6.12 -6.71
CA ILE A 315 19.10 5.82 -7.15
C ILE A 315 19.94 7.10 -7.17
N TYR A 316 19.50 8.15 -7.86
CA TYR A 316 20.30 9.36 -8.04
C TYR A 316 20.51 10.17 -6.76
N ARG A 317 19.59 10.08 -5.81
CA ARG A 317 19.75 10.70 -4.48
C ARG A 317 20.85 10.03 -3.65
N VAL A 318 21.02 8.72 -3.77
CA VAL A 318 21.99 7.95 -2.97
C VAL A 318 23.31 7.78 -3.70
N PHE A 319 23.27 7.55 -5.00
CA PHE A 319 24.42 7.30 -5.87
C PHE A 319 24.59 8.45 -6.86
N SER A 320 24.99 9.62 -6.36
CA SER A 320 25.04 10.87 -7.16
C SER A 320 25.99 10.81 -8.37
N ASP A 321 26.93 9.86 -8.38
CA ASP A 321 27.86 9.62 -9.48
C ASP A 321 27.10 9.15 -10.73
N LEU A 322 26.06 8.33 -10.57
CA LEU A 322 25.25 7.84 -11.69
C LEU A 322 24.52 8.98 -12.39
N LEU A 323 23.99 9.96 -11.63
CA LEU A 323 23.42 11.17 -12.23
C LEU A 323 24.49 11.98 -12.98
N SER A 324 25.71 12.03 -12.44
CA SER A 324 26.83 12.76 -13.05
C SER A 324 27.28 12.11 -14.36
N GLU A 325 27.31 10.78 -14.42
CA GLU A 325 27.69 9.98 -15.59
C GLU A 325 26.79 10.23 -16.81
N ARG A 326 25.56 10.72 -16.61
CA ARG A 326 24.60 11.00 -17.68
C ARG A 326 24.05 12.41 -17.70
N TYR A 327 24.65 13.32 -16.94
CA TYR A 327 24.05 14.62 -16.65
C TYR A 327 23.82 15.43 -17.93
N ASN A 328 22.56 15.82 -18.11
CA ASN A 328 22.11 16.82 -19.05
C ASN A 328 21.17 17.79 -18.31
N PRO A 329 21.07 19.07 -18.72
CA PRO A 329 20.06 19.98 -18.19
C PRO A 329 18.67 19.32 -18.25
N TRP A 330 17.84 19.64 -17.26
CA TRP A 330 16.52 19.02 -17.13
C TRP A 330 15.69 19.16 -18.41
N ASP A 331 15.14 18.04 -18.87
CA ASP A 331 14.25 17.96 -20.01
C ASP A 331 13.33 16.74 -19.83
N ALA A 332 12.05 17.00 -19.59
CA ALA A 332 11.06 15.97 -19.31
C ALA A 332 10.92 14.96 -20.47
N ASN A 333 11.17 15.38 -21.71
CA ASN A 333 11.04 14.50 -22.88
C ASN A 333 12.21 13.52 -23.02
N HIS A 334 13.31 13.73 -22.29
CA HIS A 334 14.56 13.02 -22.48
C HIS A 334 15.14 12.41 -21.19
N ILE A 335 14.32 12.25 -20.15
CA ILE A 335 14.70 11.62 -18.86
C ILE A 335 15.36 10.24 -19.08
N TYR A 336 14.81 9.45 -20.01
CA TYR A 336 15.23 8.07 -20.29
C TYR A 336 16.27 7.95 -21.40
N SER A 337 16.60 9.04 -22.09
CA SER A 337 17.53 8.99 -23.21
C SER A 337 18.96 8.67 -22.76
N ALA A 338 19.62 7.76 -23.47
CA ALA A 338 21.06 7.51 -23.32
C ALA A 338 21.83 8.61 -24.05
N ARG A 339 22.07 9.73 -23.36
CA ARG A 339 22.87 10.85 -23.88
C ARG A 339 24.21 10.92 -23.18
N PRO A 340 25.30 11.29 -23.87
CA PRO A 340 26.56 11.58 -23.20
C PRO A 340 26.35 12.74 -22.20
N PRO A 341 27.12 12.76 -21.10
CA PRO A 341 27.03 13.86 -20.15
C PRO A 341 27.50 15.16 -20.81
N SER A 342 26.68 16.20 -20.70
CA SER A 342 26.98 17.53 -21.24
C SER A 342 28.17 18.19 -20.52
N LYS A 343 28.29 17.95 -19.20
CA LYS A 343 29.35 18.43 -18.32
C LYS A 343 29.28 17.70 -16.98
N VAL A 344 30.29 17.91 -16.13
CA VAL A 344 30.20 17.54 -14.70
C VAL A 344 29.29 18.55 -14.00
N PRO A 345 28.15 18.13 -13.43
CA PRO A 345 27.21 19.05 -12.78
C PRO A 345 27.73 19.52 -11.42
N SER A 346 27.45 20.78 -11.11
CA SER A 346 27.55 21.32 -9.76
C SER A 346 26.51 20.70 -8.83
N LYS A 347 26.69 20.85 -7.51
CA LYS A 347 25.70 20.39 -6.53
C LYS A 347 24.31 21.01 -6.76
N ALA A 348 24.25 22.32 -7.01
CA ALA A 348 22.99 23.02 -7.27
C ALA A 348 22.27 22.49 -8.51
N GLU A 349 23.00 22.11 -9.55
CA GLU A 349 22.44 21.52 -10.77
C GLU A 349 21.91 20.11 -10.55
N LYS A 350 22.59 19.29 -9.73
CA LYS A 350 22.07 17.98 -9.30
C LYS A 350 20.79 18.15 -8.49
N ASP A 351 20.78 19.07 -7.52
CA ASP A 351 19.62 19.33 -6.67
C ASP A 351 18.43 19.82 -7.50
N TYR A 352 18.66 20.70 -8.48
CA TYR A 352 17.65 21.15 -9.43
C TYR A 352 17.10 19.99 -10.28
N TRP A 353 17.97 19.13 -10.80
CA TRP A 353 17.56 17.98 -11.60
C TRP A 353 16.69 17.01 -10.79
N LEU A 354 17.10 16.69 -9.55
CA LEU A 354 16.35 15.82 -8.65
C LEU A 354 14.99 16.42 -8.27
N THR A 355 14.96 17.73 -8.00
CA THR A 355 13.72 18.44 -7.71
C THR A 355 12.78 18.41 -8.91
N SER A 356 13.31 18.62 -10.12
CA SER A 356 12.52 18.60 -11.34
C SER A 356 11.95 17.22 -11.64
N LEU A 357 12.71 16.14 -11.39
CA LEU A 357 12.19 14.77 -11.49
C LEU A 357 11.09 14.49 -10.48
N ALA A 358 11.26 14.94 -9.24
CA ALA A 358 10.23 14.80 -8.21
C ALA A 358 8.95 15.55 -8.59
N LEU A 359 9.06 16.79 -9.08
CA LEU A 359 7.92 17.58 -9.55
C LEU A 359 7.23 16.92 -10.74
N TYR A 360 7.98 16.45 -11.74
CA TYR A 360 7.42 15.70 -12.88
C TYR A 360 6.64 14.46 -12.42
N THR A 361 7.18 13.72 -11.44
CA THR A 361 6.49 12.56 -10.86
C THR A 361 5.16 12.98 -10.21
N LEU A 362 5.14 14.10 -9.48
CA LEU A 362 3.91 14.62 -8.88
C LEU A 362 2.92 15.11 -9.93
N GLU A 363 3.38 15.66 -11.05
CA GLU A 363 2.51 16.06 -12.17
C GLU A 363 1.83 14.86 -12.82
N LEU A 364 2.55 13.75 -13.03
CA LEU A 364 1.96 12.49 -13.51
C LEU A 364 0.80 12.03 -12.61
N LEU A 365 0.99 12.09 -11.29
CA LEU A 365 -0.03 11.70 -10.32
C LEU A 365 -1.18 12.72 -10.25
N ARG A 366 -0.88 14.01 -10.38
CA ARG A 366 -1.88 15.09 -10.39
C ARG A 366 -2.84 14.96 -11.57
N ASP A 367 -2.35 14.49 -12.71
CA ASP A 367 -3.16 14.30 -13.92
C ASP A 367 -4.10 13.07 -13.83
N ILE A 368 -4.06 12.31 -12.73
CA ILE A 368 -5.03 11.26 -12.44
C ILE A 368 -6.27 11.91 -11.78
N PRO A 369 -7.49 11.70 -12.33
CA PRO A 369 -8.72 12.25 -11.76
C PRO A 369 -8.89 11.91 -10.27
N PHE A 370 -9.50 12.81 -9.52
CA PHE A 370 -9.72 12.65 -8.09
C PHE A 370 -10.57 11.42 -7.76
N GLU A 371 -11.51 11.08 -8.64
CA GLU A 371 -12.42 9.96 -8.50
C GLU A 371 -11.76 8.60 -8.83
N SER A 372 -10.56 8.60 -9.41
CA SER A 372 -9.83 7.38 -9.77
C SER A 372 -9.42 6.61 -8.52
N ARG A 373 -9.70 5.31 -8.51
CA ARG A 373 -9.34 4.43 -7.38
C ARG A 373 -7.85 4.16 -7.31
N SER A 374 -7.13 4.33 -8.43
CA SER A 374 -5.67 4.22 -8.50
C SER A 374 -4.91 5.17 -7.57
N ARG A 375 -5.58 6.16 -6.95
CA ARG A 375 -5.00 7.06 -5.95
C ARG A 375 -4.77 6.41 -4.58
N CYS A 376 -5.23 5.17 -4.37
CA CYS A 376 -4.87 4.40 -3.19
C CYS A 376 -3.39 3.98 -3.19
N ILE A 377 -2.75 4.00 -4.36
CA ILE A 377 -1.31 3.85 -4.59
C ILE A 377 -0.65 5.22 -4.46
#